data_AF-A0AA40CYD5-F1
#
_entry.id   AF-A0AA40CYD5-F1
#
_cell.length_a   1.000
_cell.length_b   1.000
_cell.length_c   1.000
_cell.angle_alpha   90.00
_cell.angle_beta   90.00
_cell.angle_gamma   90.00
#
_symmetry.space_group_name_H-M   'P 1'
#
loop_
_entity.id
_entity.type
_entity.pdbx_description
1 polymer ?
#
loop_
_entity_poly.entity_id
_entity_poly.type
_entity_poly.pdbx_seq_one_letter_code
_entity_poly.pdbx_strand_id
1 'polypeptide(L)'
;MDQLRRLTPASLPAAHARLREQRTAFTTGVVFGALLWWGVRDYREFLALGPGGVPYNVLGWAAITLLIRPFALSKAAATRTADYPPAAGAHADVAALPPRAGPRARVGGIAPHRQLSQHPPESMRESIHNLFANAAAQNPGLLETKTSLYERHNDALFVSDQLLGNAEAVGLPHTATASRGEIGHPHPDLSIHLYVSPADARVLIEKGWAERHRMSVPANSWSKAIPIFRRIGDTFLMVYGPRNEEEMVVLQTILQNSIRFMTGREDCQLPEWKTRVNG
;
A
#
# COMPACT_ATOMS: atom_id res chain seq x y z
N MET A 1 58.79 43.85 -37.44
CA MET A 1 57.58 43.22 -38.01
C MET A 1 57.17 42.10 -37.07
N ASP A 2 55.87 42.03 -36.74
CA ASP A 2 55.17 40.80 -36.35
C ASP A 2 55.06 40.34 -34.88
N GLN A 3 54.82 41.25 -33.92
CA GLN A 3 54.49 40.85 -32.52
C GLN A 3 53.25 41.52 -31.90
N LEU A 4 52.49 42.37 -32.62
CA LEU A 4 51.34 43.11 -32.06
C LEU A 4 49.97 42.74 -32.65
N ARG A 5 49.85 41.62 -33.38
CA ARG A 5 48.65 41.28 -34.17
C ARG A 5 47.78 40.14 -33.63
N ARG A 6 47.81 39.84 -32.32
CA ARG A 6 47.02 38.72 -31.76
C ARG A 6 46.31 39.03 -30.46
N LEU A 7 45.51 40.09 -30.40
CA LEU A 7 44.43 40.19 -29.42
C LEU A 7 43.24 40.91 -30.07
N THR A 8 42.56 40.25 -31.01
CA THR A 8 41.20 40.66 -31.39
C THR A 8 40.27 40.38 -30.20
N PRO A 9 39.61 41.40 -29.61
CA PRO A 9 38.60 41.13 -28.60
C PRO A 9 37.51 40.26 -29.23
N ALA A 10 37.05 39.23 -28.53
CA ALA A 10 35.95 38.40 -28.99
C ALA A 10 34.79 39.33 -29.39
N SER A 11 34.28 39.19 -30.61
CA SER A 11 33.14 39.99 -31.05
C SER A 11 31.97 39.79 -30.08
N LEU A 12 31.22 40.85 -29.78
CA LEU A 12 30.07 40.80 -28.86
C LEU A 12 29.17 39.55 -29.08
N PRO A 13 28.86 39.12 -30.33
CA PRO A 13 28.10 37.89 -30.58
C PRO A 13 28.77 36.61 -30.06
N ALA A 14 30.10 36.50 -30.18
CA ALA A 14 30.86 35.34 -29.68
C ALA A 14 30.93 35.31 -28.14
N ALA A 15 30.99 36.47 -27.49
CA ALA A 15 30.91 36.57 -26.03
C ALA A 15 29.51 36.19 -25.51
N HIS A 16 28.44 36.64 -26.19
CA HIS A 16 27.07 36.25 -25.86
C HIS A 16 26.81 34.75 -26.07
N ALA A 17 27.35 34.15 -27.14
CA ALA A 17 27.25 32.71 -27.39
C ALA A 17 27.95 31.89 -26.28
N ARG A 18 29.18 32.25 -25.89
CA ARG A 18 29.90 31.59 -24.79
C ARG A 18 29.19 31.73 -23.45
N LEU A 19 28.65 32.90 -23.13
CA LEU A 19 27.86 33.11 -21.91
C LEU A 19 26.57 32.25 -21.91
N ARG A 20 25.93 32.08 -23.08
CA ARG A 20 24.74 31.21 -23.22
C ARG A 20 25.10 29.74 -23.04
N GLU A 21 26.20 29.28 -23.63
CA GLU A 21 26.72 27.91 -23.45
C GLU A 21 27.10 27.63 -21.99
N GLN A 22 27.84 28.54 -21.34
CA GLN A 22 28.21 28.42 -19.93
C GLN A 22 26.99 28.40 -19.02
N ARG A 23 25.99 29.27 -19.26
CA ARG A 23 24.72 29.26 -18.53
C ARG A 23 23.95 27.96 -18.75
N THR A 24 23.96 27.43 -19.98
CA THR A 24 23.27 26.17 -20.31
C THR A 24 23.96 24.99 -19.64
N ALA A 25 25.29 24.90 -19.72
CA ALA A 25 26.08 23.87 -19.05
C ALA A 25 25.94 23.90 -17.52
N PHE A 26 25.96 25.10 -16.93
CA PHE A 26 25.71 25.28 -15.50
C PHE A 26 24.30 24.82 -15.10
N THR A 27 23.28 25.23 -15.85
CA THR A 27 21.88 24.84 -15.58
C THR A 27 21.70 23.32 -15.71
N THR A 28 22.24 22.72 -16.77
CA THR A 28 22.22 21.26 -16.97
C THR A 28 22.94 20.53 -15.84
N GLY A 29 24.10 21.03 -15.39
CA GLY A 29 24.85 20.47 -14.27
C GLY A 29 24.07 20.52 -12.95
N VAL A 30 23.39 21.63 -12.66
CA VAL A 30 22.54 21.78 -11.47
C VAL A 30 21.35 20.83 -11.51
N VAL A 31 20.66 20.74 -12.65
CA VAL A 31 19.52 19.82 -12.81
C VAL A 31 19.97 18.37 -12.68
N PHE A 32 21.07 17.98 -13.33
CA PHE A 32 21.62 16.64 -13.23
C PHE A 32 22.04 16.30 -11.79
N GLY A 33 22.72 17.22 -11.11
CA GLY A 33 23.10 17.07 -9.70
C GLY A 33 21.88 16.91 -8.78
N ALA A 34 20.82 17.69 -9.00
CA ALA A 34 19.57 17.58 -8.23
C ALA A 34 18.84 16.25 -8.48
N LEU A 35 18.78 15.80 -9.74
CA LEU A 35 18.18 14.50 -10.10
C LEU A 35 18.98 13.32 -9.52
N LEU A 36 20.31 13.40 -9.56
CA LEU A 36 21.18 12.38 -8.97
C LEU A 36 21.00 12.33 -7.45
N TRP A 37 21.00 13.48 -6.78
CA TRP A 37 20.76 13.55 -5.34
C TRP A 37 19.38 13.01 -4.96
N TRP A 38 18.33 13.41 -5.70
CA TRP A 38 16.98 12.88 -5.50
C TRP A 38 16.93 11.37 -5.70
N GLY A 39 17.54 10.85 -6.78
CA GLY A 39 17.57 9.42 -7.07
C GLY A 39 18.30 8.62 -6.00
N VAL A 40 19.46 9.10 -5.54
CA VAL A 40 20.21 8.46 -4.44
C VAL A 40 19.40 8.46 -3.15
N ARG A 41 18.74 9.58 -2.84
CA ARG A 41 17.89 9.68 -1.65
C ARG A 41 16.68 8.73 -1.76
N ASP A 42 15.97 8.74 -2.87
CA ASP A 42 14.79 7.91 -3.10
C ASP A 42 15.15 6.41 -3.09
N TYR A 43 16.31 6.05 -3.65
CA TYR A 43 16.83 4.68 -3.57
C TYR A 43 17.17 4.26 -2.14
N ARG A 44 17.77 5.15 -1.35
CA ARG A 44 18.03 4.88 0.09
C ARG A 44 16.73 4.74 0.88
N GLU A 45 15.73 5.58 0.60
CA GLU A 45 14.40 5.45 1.19
C GLU A 45 13.73 4.12 0.79
N PHE A 46 13.90 3.68 -0.46
CA PHE A 46 13.44 2.35 -0.89
C PHE A 46 14.12 1.21 -0.14
N LEU A 47 15.44 1.26 0.02
CA LEU A 47 16.17 0.24 0.79
C LEU A 47 15.77 0.26 2.28
N ALA A 48 15.53 1.44 2.86
CA ALA A 48 15.12 1.56 4.26
C ALA A 48 13.77 0.89 4.59
N LEU A 49 12.94 0.58 3.58
CA LEU A 49 11.69 -0.17 3.75
C LEU A 49 11.92 -1.68 3.96
N GLY A 50 13.14 -2.16 3.72
CA GLY A 50 13.49 -3.58 3.75
C GLY A 50 13.02 -4.35 2.50
N PRO A 51 13.17 -5.68 2.50
CA PRO A 51 12.70 -6.53 1.40
C PRO A 51 11.17 -6.56 1.31
N GLY A 52 10.65 -7.00 0.16
CA GLY A 52 9.22 -7.24 -0.09
C GLY A 52 9.04 -7.95 -1.44
N GLY A 53 7.87 -7.85 -2.06
CA GLY A 53 7.56 -8.59 -3.31
C GLY A 53 8.40 -8.25 -4.56
N VAL A 54 9.16 -7.14 -4.55
CA VAL A 54 10.06 -6.72 -5.65
C VAL A 54 11.53 -6.92 -5.27
N PRO A 55 12.46 -7.08 -6.26
CA PRO A 55 13.88 -7.22 -5.97
C PRO A 55 14.42 -6.10 -5.08
N TYR A 56 15.09 -6.46 -3.98
CA TYR A 56 15.65 -5.54 -3.01
C TYR A 56 17.01 -4.97 -3.49
N ASN A 57 16.98 -4.23 -4.60
CA ASN A 57 18.14 -3.63 -5.24
C ASN A 57 17.73 -2.48 -6.19
N VAL A 58 18.68 -1.91 -6.93
CA VAL A 58 18.46 -0.80 -7.87
C VAL A 58 17.44 -1.13 -8.97
N LEU A 59 17.33 -2.39 -9.41
CA LEU A 59 16.38 -2.79 -10.45
C LEU A 59 14.94 -2.75 -9.92
N GLY A 60 14.70 -3.24 -8.70
CA GLY A 60 13.39 -3.14 -8.06
C GLY A 60 13.01 -1.69 -7.79
N TRP A 61 13.93 -0.88 -7.28
CA TRP A 61 13.71 0.56 -7.11
C TRP A 61 13.34 1.25 -8.42
N ALA A 62 14.09 1.00 -9.51
CA ALA A 62 13.83 1.58 -10.82
C ALA A 62 12.47 1.14 -11.36
N ALA A 63 12.09 -0.14 -11.21
CA ALA A 63 10.79 -0.65 -11.61
C ALA A 63 9.66 0.06 -10.86
N ILE A 64 9.76 0.21 -9.53
CA ILE A 64 8.76 0.95 -8.75
C ILE A 64 8.69 2.41 -9.16
N THR A 65 9.84 3.06 -9.32
CA THR A 65 9.93 4.49 -9.59
C THR A 65 9.46 4.87 -11.00
N LEU A 66 9.82 4.07 -12.00
CA LEU A 66 9.56 4.37 -13.41
C LEU A 66 8.29 3.70 -13.95
N LEU A 67 7.94 2.51 -13.46
CA LEU A 67 6.84 1.71 -14.03
C LEU A 67 5.58 1.70 -13.16
N ILE A 68 5.69 1.89 -11.84
CA ILE A 68 4.54 1.81 -10.92
C ILE A 68 4.12 3.19 -10.44
N ARG A 69 5.06 3.97 -9.90
CA ARG A 69 4.79 5.26 -9.24
C ARG A 69 4.04 6.28 -10.12
N PRO A 70 4.27 6.39 -11.44
CA PRO A 70 3.52 7.32 -12.29
C PRO A 70 2.03 7.00 -12.42
N PHE A 71 1.64 5.75 -12.19
CA PHE A 71 0.27 5.24 -12.31
C PHE A 71 -0.40 4.98 -10.95
N ALA A 72 0.38 5.03 -9.88
CA ALA A 72 -0.10 4.90 -8.51
C ALA A 72 -0.66 6.22 -7.99
N LEU A 73 -1.52 6.13 -6.98
CA LEU A 73 -2.00 7.27 -6.22
C LEU A 73 -0.83 8.07 -5.64
N SER A 74 -0.98 9.39 -5.55
CA SER A 74 -0.10 10.21 -4.73
C SER A 74 -0.31 9.89 -3.25
N LYS A 75 0.65 10.24 -2.38
CA LYS A 75 0.50 10.05 -0.93
C LYS A 75 -0.75 10.75 -0.39
N ALA A 76 -1.02 11.98 -0.83
CA ALA A 76 -2.23 12.72 -0.43
C ALA A 76 -3.52 12.09 -0.97
N ALA A 77 -3.47 11.42 -2.13
CA ALA A 77 -4.63 10.75 -2.70
C ALA A 77 -4.98 9.44 -1.95
N ALA A 78 -4.02 8.83 -1.26
CA ALA A 78 -4.23 7.59 -0.52
C ALA A 78 -5.21 7.73 0.66
N THR A 79 -5.43 8.95 1.16
CA THR A 79 -6.39 9.24 2.24
C THR A 79 -7.68 9.88 1.77
N ARG A 80 -7.89 10.01 0.45
CA ARG A 80 -9.17 10.54 -0.09
C ARG A 80 -10.22 9.43 -0.13
N THR A 81 -11.45 9.81 0.17
CA THR A 81 -12.59 8.88 0.28
C THR A 81 -13.80 9.29 -0.58
N ALA A 82 -13.70 10.39 -1.33
CA ALA A 82 -14.84 10.96 -2.06
C ALA A 82 -15.40 10.05 -3.17
N ASP A 83 -14.58 9.13 -3.68
CA ASP A 83 -14.94 8.12 -4.67
C ASP A 83 -15.51 6.83 -4.06
N TYR A 84 -15.46 6.66 -2.73
CA TYR A 84 -16.14 5.58 -2.05
C TYR A 84 -17.62 5.93 -1.78
N PRO A 85 -18.52 4.91 -1.74
CA PRO A 85 -19.92 5.13 -1.42
C PRO A 85 -20.10 5.74 -0.02
N PRO A 86 -21.28 6.33 0.25
CA PRO A 86 -21.56 6.94 1.55
C PRO A 86 -21.35 5.97 2.71
N ALA A 87 -20.93 6.51 3.86
CA ALA A 87 -20.69 5.75 5.09
C ALA A 87 -21.94 5.00 5.61
N ALA A 88 -23.15 5.42 5.20
CA ALA A 88 -24.39 4.73 5.54
C ALA A 88 -24.47 3.27 5.01
N GLY A 89 -23.65 2.92 4.01
CA GLY A 89 -23.54 1.55 3.51
C GLY A 89 -22.45 0.71 4.19
N ALA A 90 -21.77 1.23 5.21
CA ALA A 90 -20.74 0.50 5.95
C ALA A 90 -21.41 -0.52 6.90
N HIS A 91 -20.68 -1.58 7.24
CA HIS A 91 -21.15 -2.51 8.26
C HIS A 91 -21.32 -1.77 9.59
N ALA A 92 -22.37 -2.10 10.34
CA ALA A 92 -22.72 -1.43 11.59
C ALA A 92 -21.54 -1.42 12.59
N ASP A 93 -20.81 -2.54 12.68
CA ASP A 93 -19.66 -2.69 13.57
C ASP A 93 -18.52 -1.73 13.19
N VAL A 94 -18.25 -1.55 11.89
CA VAL A 94 -17.24 -0.60 11.38
C VAL A 94 -17.70 0.85 11.57
N ALA A 95 -18.99 1.12 11.31
CA ALA A 95 -19.62 2.41 11.55
C ALA A 95 -19.58 2.81 13.03
N ALA A 96 -19.61 1.84 13.96
CA ALA A 96 -19.53 2.07 15.40
C ALA A 96 -18.10 2.29 15.94
N LEU A 97 -17.05 1.96 15.19
CA LEU A 97 -15.66 2.13 15.65
C LEU A 97 -15.37 3.59 16.08
N PRO A 98 -14.60 3.83 17.14
CA PRO A 98 -14.19 5.19 17.48
C PRO A 98 -13.17 5.73 16.46
N PRO A 99 -13.01 7.06 16.33
CA PRO A 99 -11.83 7.63 15.68
C PRO A 99 -10.55 7.15 16.37
N ARG A 100 -9.51 6.84 15.59
CA ARG A 100 -8.22 6.44 16.12
C ARG A 100 -7.58 7.61 16.88
N ALA A 101 -7.04 7.33 18.07
CA ALA A 101 -6.40 8.35 18.88
C ALA A 101 -5.10 8.87 18.25
N GLY A 102 -4.98 10.18 18.12
CA GLY A 102 -3.78 10.87 17.62
C GLY A 102 -3.74 11.06 16.10
N PRO A 103 -2.61 11.56 15.55
CA PRO A 103 -2.46 11.74 14.11
C PRO A 103 -2.37 10.39 13.39
N ARG A 104 -2.52 10.38 12.06
CA ARG A 104 -2.25 9.20 11.24
C ARG A 104 -0.80 8.75 11.37
N ALA A 105 -0.57 7.45 11.31
CA ALA A 105 0.79 6.94 11.17
C ALA A 105 1.34 7.35 9.79
N ARG A 106 2.59 7.80 9.75
CA ARG A 106 3.31 7.97 8.48
C ARG A 106 3.56 6.61 7.86
N VAL A 107 3.39 6.50 6.56
CA VAL A 107 3.78 5.33 5.76
C VAL A 107 4.73 5.72 4.63
N GLY A 108 5.44 4.74 4.09
CA GLY A 108 6.42 4.91 3.03
C GLY A 108 6.39 3.78 2.01
N GLY A 109 6.77 4.10 0.78
CA GLY A 109 6.86 3.14 -0.31
C GLY A 109 5.59 3.01 -1.15
N ILE A 110 5.60 1.97 -1.98
CA ILE A 110 4.48 1.49 -2.81
C ILE A 110 4.53 -0.03 -2.80
N ALA A 111 5.68 -0.61 -3.14
CA ALA A 111 5.99 -2.01 -2.92
C ALA A 111 7.53 -2.11 -2.75
N PRO A 112 8.05 -2.43 -1.56
CA PRO A 112 7.31 -2.62 -0.30
C PRO A 112 6.57 -1.34 0.13
N HIS A 113 5.52 -1.53 0.93
CA HIS A 113 4.76 -0.47 1.59
C HIS A 113 4.86 -0.73 3.09
N ARG A 114 5.30 0.27 3.88
CA ARG A 114 5.57 0.11 5.32
C ARG A 114 5.02 1.27 6.13
N GLN A 115 4.62 0.99 7.36
CA GLN A 115 4.39 1.99 8.38
C GLN A 115 5.75 2.48 8.93
N LEU A 116 5.92 3.80 9.08
CA LEU A 116 7.20 4.45 9.44
C LEU A 116 7.14 5.18 10.78
N SER A 117 6.03 5.08 11.50
CA SER A 117 5.82 5.73 12.79
C SER A 117 4.68 5.05 13.54
N GLN A 118 4.59 5.29 14.84
CA GLN A 118 3.57 4.66 15.69
C GLN A 118 3.59 3.12 15.56
N HIS A 119 4.80 2.54 15.44
CA HIS A 119 4.95 1.10 15.34
C HIS A 119 4.31 0.43 16.54
N PRO A 120 3.54 -0.65 16.34
CA PRO A 120 3.08 -1.50 17.43
C PRO A 120 4.24 -1.97 18.30
N PRO A 121 4.03 -2.11 19.62
CA PRO A 121 5.00 -2.83 20.44
C PRO A 121 5.04 -4.31 19.99
N GLU A 122 6.21 -4.92 20.12
CA GLU A 122 6.45 -6.31 19.71
C GLU A 122 5.50 -7.30 20.40
N SER A 123 4.99 -6.96 21.59
CA SER A 123 3.98 -7.72 22.32
C SER A 123 2.68 -7.95 21.54
N MET A 124 2.38 -7.13 20.53
CA MET A 124 1.19 -7.30 19.68
C MET A 124 1.39 -8.33 18.56
N ARG A 125 2.63 -8.73 18.25
CA ARG A 125 2.92 -9.63 17.12
C ARG A 125 2.17 -10.95 17.24
N GLU A 126 2.26 -11.60 18.39
CA GLU A 126 1.60 -12.89 18.62
C GLU A 126 0.08 -12.75 18.51
N SER A 127 -0.51 -11.69 19.07
CA SER A 127 -1.95 -11.41 18.96
C SER A 127 -2.41 -11.22 17.51
N ILE A 128 -1.65 -10.49 16.69
CA ILE A 128 -1.95 -10.30 15.27
C ILE A 128 -1.85 -11.63 14.52
N HIS A 129 -0.80 -12.42 14.77
CA HIS A 129 -0.64 -13.72 14.11
C HIS A 129 -1.74 -14.70 14.53
N ASN A 130 -2.10 -14.74 15.81
CA ASN A 130 -3.20 -15.54 16.33
C ASN A 130 -4.53 -15.12 15.69
N LEU A 131 -4.79 -13.82 15.54
CA LEU A 131 -6.00 -13.31 14.91
C LEU A 131 -6.18 -13.88 13.49
N PHE A 132 -5.13 -13.85 12.66
CA PHE A 132 -5.17 -14.39 11.30
C PHE A 132 -5.26 -15.94 11.29
N ALA A 133 -4.49 -16.60 12.14
CA ALA A 133 -4.47 -18.06 12.20
C ALA A 133 -5.81 -18.64 12.70
N ASN A 134 -6.41 -18.04 13.74
CA ASN A 134 -7.71 -18.43 14.25
C ASN A 134 -8.83 -18.14 13.25
N ALA A 135 -8.75 -17.04 12.49
CA ALA A 135 -9.74 -16.76 11.44
C ALA A 135 -9.89 -17.94 10.48
N ALA A 136 -8.77 -18.47 9.98
CA ALA A 136 -8.77 -19.66 9.12
C ALA A 136 -9.22 -20.93 9.87
N ALA A 137 -8.68 -21.18 11.07
CA ALA A 137 -8.97 -22.40 11.83
C ALA A 137 -10.43 -22.49 12.29
N GLN A 138 -11.07 -21.37 12.62
CA GLN A 138 -12.46 -21.29 13.08
C GLN A 138 -13.47 -21.31 11.92
N ASN A 139 -13.03 -21.03 10.69
CA ASN A 139 -13.89 -20.95 9.50
C ASN A 139 -13.33 -21.75 8.30
N PRO A 140 -12.97 -23.04 8.46
CA PRO A 140 -12.22 -23.80 7.45
C PRO A 140 -12.99 -24.05 6.14
N GLY A 141 -14.32 -23.91 6.13
CA GLY A 141 -15.12 -23.97 4.90
C GLY A 141 -15.09 -22.67 4.09
N LEU A 142 -14.77 -21.54 4.72
CA LEU A 142 -14.79 -20.20 4.12
C LEU A 142 -13.39 -19.65 3.84
N LEU A 143 -12.42 -20.04 4.67
CA LEU A 143 -11.11 -19.40 4.75
C LEU A 143 -9.98 -20.43 4.74
N GLU A 144 -8.82 -19.99 4.27
CA GLU A 144 -7.57 -20.76 4.31
C GLU A 144 -6.35 -19.84 4.41
N THR A 145 -5.22 -20.41 4.82
CA THR A 145 -3.93 -19.70 4.89
C THR A 145 -3.02 -20.15 3.77
N LYS A 146 -2.47 -19.20 3.01
CA LYS A 146 -1.50 -19.43 1.92
C LYS A 146 -0.44 -18.34 1.93
N THR A 147 0.66 -18.53 1.21
CA THR A 147 1.63 -17.46 0.99
C THR A 147 1.01 -16.32 0.17
N SER A 148 1.19 -15.07 0.61
CA SER A 148 0.71 -13.86 -0.05
C SER A 148 1.16 -13.79 -1.51
N LEU A 149 0.25 -13.43 -2.41
CA LEU A 149 0.54 -13.18 -3.82
C LEU A 149 1.29 -11.86 -4.03
N TYR A 150 1.10 -10.90 -3.12
CA TYR A 150 1.71 -9.58 -3.18
C TYR A 150 3.10 -9.55 -2.54
N GLU A 151 3.23 -10.12 -1.33
CA GLU A 151 4.49 -10.06 -0.57
C GLU A 151 5.40 -11.28 -0.82
N ARG A 152 4.84 -12.41 -1.27
CA ARG A 152 5.54 -13.66 -1.67
C ARG A 152 6.32 -14.39 -0.59
N HIS A 153 6.36 -13.84 0.63
CA HIS A 153 7.14 -14.39 1.74
C HIS A 153 6.35 -14.48 3.05
N ASN A 154 5.24 -13.76 3.17
CA ASN A 154 4.39 -13.78 4.36
C ASN A 154 3.15 -14.62 4.11
N ASP A 155 2.65 -15.26 5.16
CA ASP A 155 1.33 -15.88 5.15
C ASP A 155 0.23 -14.82 5.05
N ALA A 156 -0.81 -15.13 4.31
CA ALA A 156 -1.99 -14.31 4.11
C ALA A 156 -3.25 -15.16 4.31
N LEU A 157 -4.33 -14.48 4.68
CA LEU A 157 -5.66 -15.06 4.77
C LEU A 157 -6.32 -14.99 3.39
N PHE A 158 -6.92 -16.10 2.97
CA PHE A 158 -7.62 -16.20 1.70
C PHE A 158 -9.07 -16.67 1.91
N VAL A 159 -9.94 -16.25 1.00
CA VAL A 159 -11.17 -16.98 0.70
C VAL A 159 -10.81 -18.38 0.21
N SER A 160 -11.46 -19.42 0.74
CA SER A 160 -11.16 -20.81 0.39
C SER A 160 -11.32 -21.07 -1.10
N ASP A 161 -10.46 -21.91 -1.70
CA ASP A 161 -10.56 -22.31 -3.11
C ASP A 161 -11.93 -22.89 -3.45
N GLN A 162 -12.57 -23.59 -2.51
CA GLN A 162 -13.93 -24.13 -2.69
C GLN A 162 -14.97 -23.02 -2.88
N LEU A 163 -14.91 -21.96 -2.06
CA LEU A 163 -15.84 -20.85 -2.17
C LEU A 163 -15.51 -19.99 -3.40
N LEU A 164 -14.22 -19.74 -3.65
CA LEU A 164 -13.74 -18.97 -4.78
C LEU A 164 -14.06 -19.64 -6.12
N GLY A 165 -13.97 -20.98 -6.21
CA GLY A 165 -14.36 -21.75 -7.39
C GLY A 165 -15.84 -21.66 -7.74
N ASN A 166 -16.69 -21.28 -6.77
CA ASN A 166 -18.12 -21.07 -6.93
C ASN A 166 -18.52 -19.58 -6.92
N ALA A 167 -17.56 -18.67 -7.15
CA ALA A 167 -17.72 -17.23 -6.96
C ALA A 167 -18.97 -16.62 -7.63
N GLU A 168 -19.27 -17.01 -8.88
CA GLU A 168 -20.43 -16.50 -9.61
C GLU A 168 -21.75 -16.99 -9.01
N ALA A 169 -21.82 -18.27 -8.62
CA ALA A 169 -23.02 -18.87 -8.06
C ALA A 169 -23.37 -18.31 -6.68
N VAL A 170 -22.36 -17.96 -5.88
CA VAL A 170 -22.54 -17.41 -4.52
C VAL A 170 -22.47 -15.88 -4.47
N GLY A 171 -22.23 -15.22 -5.61
CA GLY A 171 -22.23 -13.76 -5.71
C GLY A 171 -21.08 -13.07 -4.97
N LEU A 172 -19.87 -13.63 -4.98
CA LEU A 172 -18.70 -12.99 -4.36
C LEU A 172 -18.41 -11.62 -4.98
N PRO A 173 -17.91 -10.64 -4.22
CA PRO A 173 -17.52 -9.36 -4.79
C PRO A 173 -16.39 -9.53 -5.81
N HIS A 174 -16.36 -8.65 -6.81
CA HIS A 174 -15.29 -8.64 -7.81
C HIS A 174 -13.89 -8.56 -7.18
N THR A 175 -13.75 -7.89 -6.04
CA THR A 175 -12.49 -7.82 -5.29
C THR A 175 -11.94 -9.19 -4.89
N ALA A 176 -12.81 -10.13 -4.50
CA ALA A 176 -12.40 -11.50 -4.16
C ALA A 176 -11.83 -12.25 -5.37
N THR A 177 -12.46 -12.13 -6.55
CA THR A 177 -11.95 -12.77 -7.76
C THR A 177 -10.70 -12.08 -8.31
N ALA A 178 -10.65 -10.74 -8.28
CA ALA A 178 -9.51 -9.96 -8.76
C ALA A 178 -8.21 -10.21 -7.96
N SER A 179 -8.34 -10.36 -6.65
CA SER A 179 -7.26 -10.68 -5.71
C SER A 179 -6.95 -12.19 -5.63
N ARG A 180 -7.66 -13.03 -6.37
CA ARG A 180 -7.60 -14.50 -6.28
C ARG A 180 -7.80 -15.01 -4.85
N GLY A 181 -8.75 -14.39 -4.16
CA GLY A 181 -9.16 -14.75 -2.80
C GLY A 181 -8.32 -14.10 -1.70
N GLU A 182 -7.18 -13.45 -1.98
CA GLU A 182 -6.37 -12.86 -0.92
C GLU A 182 -7.15 -11.77 -0.19
N ILE A 183 -7.48 -12.00 1.08
CA ILE A 183 -8.17 -11.05 1.96
C ILE A 183 -7.16 -10.06 2.50
N GLY A 184 -6.01 -10.54 2.95
CA GLY A 184 -4.96 -9.69 3.48
C GLY A 184 -3.89 -10.41 4.28
N HIS A 185 -2.90 -9.65 4.75
CA HIS A 185 -1.74 -10.18 5.47
C HIS A 185 -1.09 -9.13 6.38
N PRO A 186 -0.53 -9.55 7.52
CA PRO A 186 0.32 -8.70 8.35
C PRO A 186 1.72 -8.53 7.75
N HIS A 187 2.36 -7.40 8.04
CA HIS A 187 3.74 -7.09 7.69
C HIS A 187 4.69 -7.30 8.88
N PRO A 188 6.01 -7.38 8.64
CA PRO A 188 6.99 -7.48 9.72
C PRO A 188 6.94 -6.31 10.72
N ASP A 189 6.60 -5.10 10.25
CA ASP A 189 6.37 -3.88 11.04
C ASP A 189 4.96 -3.79 11.68
N LEU A 190 4.20 -4.89 11.60
CA LEU A 190 2.90 -5.10 12.25
C LEU A 190 1.77 -4.22 11.73
N SER A 191 1.97 -3.46 10.65
CA SER A 191 0.88 -2.96 9.82
C SER A 191 0.26 -4.08 8.99
N ILE A 192 -0.97 -3.89 8.52
CA ILE A 192 -1.74 -4.96 7.90
C ILE A 192 -2.31 -4.48 6.57
N HIS A 193 -2.16 -5.30 5.53
CA HIS A 193 -2.91 -5.14 4.31
C HIS A 193 -4.23 -5.91 4.37
N LEU A 194 -5.35 -5.25 4.06
CA LEU A 194 -6.68 -5.88 4.01
C LEU A 194 -7.53 -5.29 2.88
N TYR A 195 -8.35 -6.14 2.26
CA TYR A 195 -9.49 -5.73 1.47
C TYR A 195 -10.73 -5.61 2.33
N VAL A 196 -11.42 -4.47 2.25
CA VAL A 196 -12.69 -4.24 2.95
C VAL A 196 -13.76 -3.80 1.96
N SER A 197 -15.03 -3.71 2.39
CA SER A 197 -16.06 -3.13 1.52
C SER A 197 -15.75 -1.66 1.22
N PRO A 198 -16.19 -1.10 0.08
CA PRO A 198 -15.93 0.31 -0.24
C PRO A 198 -16.46 1.30 0.79
N ALA A 199 -17.61 1.01 1.42
CA ALA A 199 -18.18 1.88 2.45
C ALA A 199 -17.40 1.78 3.77
N ASP A 200 -16.93 0.59 4.16
CA ASP A 200 -16.03 0.44 5.30
C ASP A 200 -14.71 1.16 5.05
N ALA A 201 -14.16 1.07 3.84
CA ALA A 201 -12.92 1.75 3.49
C ALA A 201 -13.00 3.26 3.72
N ARG A 202 -14.14 3.87 3.37
CA ARG A 202 -14.41 5.27 3.68
C ARG A 202 -14.35 5.53 5.18
N VAL A 203 -15.09 4.76 5.98
CA VAL A 203 -15.19 4.94 7.43
C VAL A 203 -13.82 4.76 8.10
N LEU A 204 -13.08 3.71 7.75
CA LEU A 204 -11.77 3.40 8.32
C LEU A 204 -10.73 4.47 7.99
N ILE A 205 -10.74 4.98 6.75
CA ILE A 205 -9.87 6.08 6.38
C ILE A 205 -10.31 7.33 7.14
N GLU A 206 -11.58 7.76 7.09
CA GLU A 206 -12.05 8.99 7.76
C GLU A 206 -11.76 8.98 9.27
N LYS A 207 -11.90 7.82 9.94
CA LYS A 207 -11.60 7.64 11.36
C LYS A 207 -10.11 7.49 11.69
N GLY A 208 -9.21 7.47 10.71
CA GLY A 208 -7.77 7.46 10.96
C GLY A 208 -7.14 6.08 11.21
N TRP A 209 -7.88 5.00 10.92
CA TRP A 209 -7.40 3.62 11.09
C TRP A 209 -6.55 3.11 9.93
N ALA A 210 -6.74 3.67 8.74
CA ALA A 210 -6.10 3.19 7.53
C ALA A 210 -5.84 4.30 6.50
N GLU A 211 -5.07 3.94 5.48
CA GLU A 211 -5.00 4.63 4.19
C GLU A 211 -4.96 3.62 3.05
N ARG A 212 -5.27 4.04 1.82
CA ARG A 212 -5.22 3.15 0.66
C ARG A 212 -3.79 2.73 0.36
N HIS A 213 -3.62 1.50 -0.08
CA HIS A 213 -2.43 1.13 -0.84
C HIS A 213 -2.39 1.98 -2.11
N ARG A 214 -1.23 2.53 -2.47
CA ARG A 214 -1.15 3.49 -3.59
C ARG A 214 -1.47 2.87 -4.95
N MET A 215 -1.37 1.55 -5.09
CA MET A 215 -1.82 0.82 -6.29
C MET A 215 -3.33 0.48 -6.28
N SER A 216 -4.03 0.72 -5.17
CA SER A 216 -5.50 0.60 -5.01
C SER A 216 -6.19 1.80 -5.66
N VAL A 217 -5.94 1.99 -6.95
CA VAL A 217 -6.57 3.05 -7.76
C VAL A 217 -8.07 2.76 -7.94
N PRO A 218 -8.92 3.81 -8.08
CA PRO A 218 -10.35 3.64 -8.30
C PRO A 218 -10.67 2.69 -9.46
N ALA A 219 -11.79 1.95 -9.39
CA ALA A 219 -12.18 0.99 -10.42
C ALA A 219 -12.30 1.59 -11.83
N ASN A 220 -12.67 2.87 -11.94
CA ASN A 220 -12.79 3.61 -13.20
C ASN A 220 -11.48 4.32 -13.63
N SER A 221 -10.38 4.14 -12.91
CA SER A 221 -9.10 4.77 -13.26
C SER A 221 -8.52 4.16 -14.53
N TRP A 222 -7.99 4.99 -15.43
CA TRP A 222 -7.27 4.54 -16.62
C TRP A 222 -6.09 3.60 -16.30
N SER A 223 -5.49 3.74 -15.11
CA SER A 223 -4.41 2.86 -14.63
C SER A 223 -4.85 1.39 -14.55
N LYS A 224 -6.16 1.11 -14.41
CA LYS A 224 -6.71 -0.27 -14.45
C LYS A 224 -6.56 -0.96 -15.80
N ALA A 225 -6.22 -0.23 -16.88
CA ALA A 225 -5.82 -0.83 -18.15
C ALA A 225 -4.48 -1.59 -18.04
N ILE A 226 -3.65 -1.27 -17.04
CA ILE A 226 -2.37 -1.93 -16.80
C ILE A 226 -2.61 -3.21 -15.98
N PRO A 227 -2.14 -4.40 -16.44
CA PRO A 227 -2.49 -5.69 -15.83
C PRO A 227 -2.25 -5.79 -14.31
N ILE A 228 -1.17 -5.17 -13.80
CA ILE A 228 -0.85 -5.23 -12.37
C ILE A 228 -1.84 -4.44 -11.51
N PHE A 229 -2.34 -3.29 -11.99
CA PHE A 229 -3.33 -2.48 -11.29
C PHE A 229 -4.74 -3.06 -11.38
N ARG A 230 -5.03 -3.83 -12.44
CA ARG A 230 -6.30 -4.55 -12.60
C ARG A 230 -6.50 -5.66 -11.56
N ARG A 231 -5.40 -6.29 -11.10
CA ARG A 231 -5.42 -7.38 -10.12
C ARG A 231 -5.43 -6.91 -8.65
N ILE A 232 -5.42 -5.60 -8.44
CA ILE A 232 -5.53 -5.00 -7.11
C ILE A 232 -6.91 -4.38 -7.05
N GLY A 233 -7.75 -4.79 -6.10
CA GLY A 233 -9.06 -4.16 -5.88
C GLY A 233 -8.90 -2.69 -5.50
N ASP A 234 -9.98 -1.91 -5.56
CA ASP A 234 -9.96 -0.48 -5.20
C ASP A 234 -10.13 -0.22 -3.70
N THR A 235 -10.28 -1.27 -2.89
CA THR A 235 -10.37 -1.23 -1.42
C THR A 235 -9.21 -1.91 -0.71
N PHE A 236 -8.03 -2.01 -1.36
CA PHE A 236 -6.84 -2.53 -0.70
C PHE A 236 -6.23 -1.47 0.23
N LEU A 237 -6.37 -1.66 1.53
CA LEU A 237 -5.92 -0.70 2.54
C LEU A 237 -4.64 -1.15 3.23
N MET A 238 -3.86 -0.18 3.68
CA MET A 238 -2.92 -0.35 4.78
C MET A 238 -3.64 0.06 6.07
N VAL A 239 -4.03 -0.92 6.87
CA VAL A 239 -4.50 -0.72 8.24
C VAL A 239 -3.27 -0.55 9.13
N TYR A 240 -3.26 0.53 9.91
CA TYR A 240 -2.14 0.78 10.80
C TYR A 240 -2.11 -0.24 11.93
N GLY A 241 -0.91 -0.67 12.30
CA GLY A 241 -0.75 -1.69 13.33
C GLY A 241 -1.30 -1.23 14.70
N PRO A 242 -1.89 -2.15 15.48
CA PRO A 242 -2.50 -1.85 16.78
C PRO A 242 -1.44 -1.57 17.85
N ARG A 243 -1.60 -0.49 18.61
CA ARG A 243 -0.64 -0.06 19.65
C ARG A 243 -0.87 -0.70 21.02
N ASN A 244 -2.07 -1.24 21.25
CA ASN A 244 -2.52 -1.81 22.52
C ASN A 244 -3.71 -2.78 22.29
N GLU A 245 -4.22 -3.39 23.36
CA GLU A 245 -5.36 -4.31 23.28
C GLU A 245 -6.65 -3.65 22.77
N GLU A 246 -6.86 -2.37 23.03
CA GLU A 246 -8.05 -1.64 22.55
C GLU A 246 -8.02 -1.53 21.02
N GLU A 247 -6.86 -1.22 20.44
CA GLU A 247 -6.68 -1.23 18.98
C GLU A 247 -6.70 -2.65 18.40
N MET A 248 -6.35 -3.69 19.17
CA MET A 248 -6.53 -5.08 18.74
C MET A 248 -8.01 -5.45 18.57
N VAL A 249 -8.90 -4.99 19.45
CA VAL A 249 -10.36 -5.18 19.30
C VAL A 249 -10.86 -4.49 18.02
N VAL A 250 -10.32 -3.32 17.70
CA VAL A 250 -10.63 -2.63 16.44
C VAL A 250 -10.13 -3.43 15.24
N LEU A 251 -8.89 -3.94 15.27
CA LEU A 251 -8.36 -4.77 14.20
C LEU A 251 -9.18 -6.06 14.01
N GLN A 252 -9.61 -6.71 15.09
CA GLN A 252 -10.50 -7.87 15.06
C GLN A 252 -11.82 -7.53 14.34
N THR A 253 -12.42 -6.37 14.66
CA THR A 253 -13.64 -5.89 13.99
C THR A 253 -13.40 -5.62 12.50
N ILE A 254 -12.27 -5.02 12.15
CA ILE A 254 -11.91 -4.75 10.74
C ILE A 254 -11.73 -6.07 9.98
N LEU A 255 -11.01 -7.04 10.56
CA LEU A 255 -10.78 -8.35 9.93
C LEU A 255 -12.09 -9.12 9.76
N GLN A 256 -12.96 -9.11 10.77
CA GLN A 256 -14.28 -9.74 10.68
C GLN A 256 -15.08 -9.22 9.49
N ASN A 257 -15.15 -7.90 9.32
CA ASN A 257 -15.93 -7.30 8.23
C ASN A 257 -15.20 -7.40 6.87
N SER A 258 -13.86 -7.49 6.87
CA SER A 258 -13.07 -7.87 5.70
C SER A 258 -13.42 -9.28 5.22
N ILE A 259 -13.54 -10.25 6.14
CA ILE A 259 -13.99 -11.62 5.85
C ILE A 259 -15.41 -11.62 5.32
N ARG A 260 -16.36 -10.94 5.99
CA ARG A 260 -17.76 -10.86 5.54
C ARG A 260 -17.87 -10.34 4.12
N PHE A 261 -17.19 -9.23 3.83
CA PHE A 261 -17.15 -8.66 2.49
C PHE A 261 -16.59 -9.65 1.46
N MET A 262 -15.38 -10.17 1.69
CA MET A 262 -14.67 -10.99 0.71
C MET A 262 -15.31 -12.36 0.46
N THR A 263 -16.01 -12.90 1.46
CA THR A 263 -16.71 -14.20 1.37
C THR A 263 -18.19 -14.07 1.03
N GLY A 264 -18.78 -12.86 1.14
CA GLY A 264 -20.23 -12.66 1.02
C GLY A 264 -21.04 -13.35 2.11
N ARG A 265 -20.43 -13.69 3.26
CA ARG A 265 -21.04 -14.46 4.35
C ARG A 265 -21.07 -13.65 5.63
N GLU A 266 -22.24 -13.59 6.26
CA GLU A 266 -22.43 -12.90 7.55
C GLU A 266 -22.11 -13.80 8.76
N ASP A 267 -22.19 -15.12 8.57
CA ASP A 267 -22.11 -16.16 9.60
C ASP A 267 -20.69 -16.68 9.86
N CYS A 268 -19.66 -15.85 9.68
CA CYS A 268 -18.30 -16.18 10.08
C CYS A 268 -18.10 -15.98 11.58
N GLN A 269 -17.44 -16.95 12.22
CA GLN A 269 -17.05 -16.86 13.63
C GLN A 269 -16.04 -15.74 13.82
N LEU A 270 -16.21 -14.95 14.89
CA LEU A 270 -15.31 -13.87 15.26
C LEU A 270 -13.90 -14.41 15.56
N PRO A 271 -12.85 -13.99 14.83
CA PRO A 271 -11.50 -14.50 15.03
C PRO A 271 -10.95 -14.20 16.42
N GLU A 272 -10.57 -15.23 17.17
CA GLU A 272 -9.89 -15.05 18.46
C GLU A 272 -8.45 -14.58 18.26
N TRP A 273 -7.93 -13.77 19.19
CA TRP A 273 -6.54 -13.28 19.11
C TRP A 273 -5.74 -13.45 20.41
N LYS A 274 -6.42 -13.78 21.52
CA LYS A 274 -5.77 -14.06 22.81
C LYS A 274 -5.30 -15.50 22.95
N THR A 275 -5.81 -16.40 22.13
CA THR A 275 -5.46 -17.82 22.13
C THR A 275 -4.67 -18.18 20.89
N ARG A 276 -3.61 -18.95 21.08
CA ARG A 276 -2.88 -19.56 19.97
C ARG A 276 -3.70 -20.70 19.38
N VAL A 277 -3.68 -20.87 18.06
CA VAL A 277 -4.26 -22.05 17.41
C VAL A 277 -3.52 -23.28 17.92
N ASN A 278 -4.25 -24.23 18.49
CA ASN A 278 -3.70 -25.56 18.75
C ASN A 278 -3.58 -26.27 17.39
N GLY A 279 -2.34 -26.47 16.95
CA GLY A 279 -2.03 -27.20 15.72
C GLY A 279 -2.26 -28.70 15.84
#